data_AF-A0A478FUW4-F1
#
_entry.id   AF-A0A478FUW4-F1
#
_cell.length_a   1.000
_cell.length_b   1.000
_cell.length_c   1.000
_cell.angle_alpha   90.00
_cell.angle_beta   90.00
_cell.angle_gamma   90.00
#
_symmetry.space_group_name_H-M   'P 1'
#
loop_
_entity.id
_entity.type
_entity.pdbx_description
1 polymer ?
#
loop_
_entity_poly.entity_id
_entity_poly.type
_entity_poly.pdbx_seq_one_letter_code
_entity_poly.pdbx_strand_id
1 'polypeptide(L)'
;MPSPAAVGGWALAAGAVGVGTAYAAGAFAATYKNFDDYANKNGFIYIGIVGDSDNNSVKKLLDEDKGTNKNGYRDLLKGVWNSMDDSGITTPTKPKITNDNDLSQLFPTTDTISKSSEIAAFTKAWCEIKKLKKLAEDKTWTEKTIKEDSEWGVFKSACLREKQA
;
A
#
# COMPACT_ATOMS: atom_id res chain seq x y z
N MET A 1 -49.50 52.17 23.63
CA MET A 1 -48.27 52.58 24.35
C MET A 1 -47.44 51.32 24.55
N PRO A 2 -46.12 51.24 24.32
CA PRO A 2 -45.19 51.81 23.34
C PRO A 2 -44.50 50.70 22.46
N SER A 3 -43.94 51.07 21.31
CA SER A 3 -42.76 50.39 20.68
C SER A 3 -41.46 50.99 21.29
N PRO A 4 -40.21 50.44 21.20
CA PRO A 4 -39.64 49.56 20.14
C PRO A 4 -38.56 48.50 20.54
N ALA A 5 -38.25 47.65 19.55
CA ALA A 5 -36.96 47.06 19.14
C ALA A 5 -36.00 46.35 20.13
N ALA A 6 -35.75 45.07 19.85
CA ALA A 6 -34.40 44.51 19.80
C ALA A 6 -34.26 43.63 18.54
N VAL A 7 -33.80 44.26 17.45
CA VAL A 7 -33.12 43.59 16.35
C VAL A 7 -31.66 43.45 16.77
N GLY A 8 -31.15 42.23 16.81
CA GLY A 8 -29.73 41.97 17.05
C GLY A 8 -29.38 40.50 16.97
N GLY A 9 -28.79 40.08 15.85
CA GLY A 9 -27.93 38.88 15.79
C GLY A 9 -28.51 37.67 15.08
N TRP A 10 -28.07 37.48 13.84
CA TRP A 10 -28.20 36.25 13.08
C TRP A 10 -27.55 35.05 13.78
N ALA A 11 -28.25 33.91 13.77
CA ALA A 11 -27.65 32.60 13.54
C ALA A 11 -28.73 31.67 12.97
N LEU A 12 -28.78 31.64 11.63
CA LEU A 12 -29.53 30.66 10.86
C LEU A 12 -28.90 29.28 11.04
N ALA A 13 -29.68 28.34 11.59
CA ALA A 13 -29.90 26.98 11.09
C ALA A 13 -30.79 26.28 12.15
N ALA A 14 -32.12 26.33 12.05
CA ALA A 14 -32.91 25.37 11.27
C ALA A 14 -32.39 23.93 11.46
N GLY A 15 -33.08 23.00 12.10
CA GLY A 15 -34.40 22.95 12.70
C GLY A 15 -34.57 21.54 13.25
N ALA A 16 -35.31 21.39 14.34
CA ALA A 16 -35.64 20.09 14.91
C ALA A 16 -36.85 19.47 14.17
N VAL A 17 -36.70 18.30 13.55
CA VAL A 17 -37.76 17.28 13.29
C VAL A 17 -36.98 15.99 12.96
N GLY A 18 -37.09 14.83 13.60
CA GLY A 18 -38.24 14.03 14.00
C GLY A 18 -37.89 12.56 13.67
N VAL A 19 -38.55 11.62 14.35
CA VAL A 19 -38.34 10.17 14.28
C VAL A 19 -38.59 9.62 12.86
N GLY A 20 -37.71 8.78 12.32
CA GLY A 20 -37.93 8.08 11.05
C GLY A 20 -36.84 7.09 10.69
N THR A 21 -37.12 5.81 10.89
CA THR A 21 -36.40 4.70 10.24
C THR A 21 -36.45 4.84 8.72
N ALA A 22 -35.30 4.93 8.07
CA ALA A 22 -35.13 4.55 6.68
C ALA A 22 -33.76 3.89 6.54
N TYR A 23 -33.74 2.57 6.42
CA TYR A 23 -32.59 1.82 5.93
C TYR A 23 -32.26 2.33 4.53
N ALA A 24 -31.32 3.28 4.41
CA ALA A 24 -30.66 3.59 3.16
C ALA A 24 -29.41 2.70 3.07
N ALA A 25 -29.46 1.69 2.20
CA ALA A 25 -28.25 1.05 1.69
C ALA A 25 -27.41 2.14 0.99
N GLY A 26 -26.51 2.82 1.73
CA GLY A 26 -25.74 3.95 1.20
C GLY A 26 -24.93 4.79 2.20
N ALA A 27 -24.84 4.43 3.48
CA ALA A 27 -24.12 5.23 4.48
C ALA A 27 -22.69 4.72 4.71
N PHE A 28 -21.72 5.50 4.22
CA PHE A 28 -20.26 5.43 4.44
C PHE A 28 -19.52 4.29 3.74
N ALA A 29 -19.17 4.48 2.45
CA ALA A 29 -18.03 3.77 1.89
C ALA A 29 -16.79 4.10 2.74
N ALA A 30 -16.16 3.07 3.31
CA ALA A 30 -14.93 3.25 4.08
C ALA A 30 -13.88 3.96 3.22
N THR A 31 -13.38 5.08 3.73
CA THR A 31 -12.33 5.85 3.07
C THR A 31 -10.97 5.55 3.68
N TYR A 32 -9.95 5.63 2.84
CA TYR A 32 -8.58 5.33 3.16
C TYR A 32 -7.68 6.52 2.81
N LYS A 33 -6.65 6.75 3.62
CA LYS A 33 -5.71 7.87 3.39
C LYS A 33 -4.72 7.56 2.28
N ASN A 34 -4.27 6.31 2.22
CA ASN A 34 -3.26 5.80 1.31
C ASN A 34 -3.27 4.26 1.35
N PHE A 35 -2.32 3.63 0.67
CA PHE A 35 -2.17 2.18 0.66
C PHE A 35 -1.84 1.59 2.03
N ASP A 36 -1.05 2.29 2.84
CA ASP A 36 -0.71 1.86 4.20
C ASP A 36 -1.94 1.80 5.12
N ASP A 37 -2.77 2.85 5.11
CA ASP A 37 -4.01 2.91 5.90
C ASP A 37 -4.98 1.80 5.49
N TYR A 38 -5.11 1.53 4.19
CA TYR A 38 -5.90 0.41 3.69
C TYR A 38 -5.32 -0.94 4.14
N ALA A 39 -4.00 -1.13 4.00
CA ALA A 39 -3.32 -2.35 4.39
C ALA A 39 -3.52 -2.67 5.88
N ASN A 40 -3.30 -1.69 6.75
CA ASN A 40 -3.46 -1.82 8.19
C ASN A 40 -4.91 -2.15 8.59
N LYS A 41 -5.90 -1.47 8.00
CA LYS A 41 -7.33 -1.73 8.27
C LYS A 41 -7.81 -3.10 7.78
N ASN A 42 -7.13 -3.70 6.82
CA ASN A 42 -7.47 -5.00 6.25
C ASN A 42 -6.55 -6.13 6.73
N GLY A 43 -5.79 -5.92 7.81
CA GLY A 43 -5.02 -6.98 8.47
C GLY A 43 -3.77 -7.43 7.71
N PHE A 44 -3.25 -6.62 6.80
CA PHE A 44 -1.96 -6.89 6.15
C PHE A 44 -0.79 -6.51 7.07
N ILE A 45 0.30 -7.24 6.93
CA ILE A 45 1.59 -6.95 7.56
C ILE A 45 2.46 -6.24 6.53
N TYR A 46 2.88 -5.02 6.85
CA TYR A 46 3.81 -4.26 6.04
C TYR A 46 5.26 -4.69 6.30
N ILE A 47 6.00 -5.05 5.23
CA ILE A 47 7.36 -5.59 5.33
C ILE A 47 8.47 -4.61 4.90
N GLY A 48 8.12 -3.41 4.43
CA GLY A 48 9.07 -2.45 3.86
C GLY A 48 10.05 -1.80 4.86
N ILE A 49 9.71 -1.79 6.16
CA ILE A 49 10.57 -1.22 7.24
C ILE A 49 11.20 -2.29 8.13
N VAL A 50 10.91 -3.56 7.87
CA VAL A 50 11.32 -4.66 8.72
C VAL A 50 12.83 -4.90 8.54
N GLY A 51 13.56 -4.99 9.65
CA GLY A 51 15.02 -5.17 9.66
C GLY A 51 15.41 -6.50 9.04
N ASP A 52 16.58 -6.58 8.37
CA ASP A 52 16.95 -7.75 7.56
C ASP A 52 16.96 -9.09 8.33
N SER A 53 17.16 -9.06 9.64
CA SER A 53 17.17 -10.24 10.51
C SER A 53 15.80 -10.84 10.81
N ASP A 54 14.73 -10.06 10.66
CA ASP A 54 13.37 -10.48 10.98
C ASP A 54 12.78 -11.41 9.91
N ASN A 55 11.97 -12.39 10.34
CA ASN A 55 11.34 -13.40 9.46
C ASN A 55 10.49 -12.78 8.35
N ASN A 56 9.91 -11.61 8.59
CA ASN A 56 9.09 -10.89 7.64
C ASN A 56 9.86 -9.83 6.86
N SER A 57 11.20 -9.80 6.94
CA SER A 57 11.98 -8.84 6.17
C SER A 57 12.03 -9.23 4.70
N VAL A 58 12.04 -8.23 3.83
CA VAL A 58 12.21 -8.43 2.39
C VAL A 58 13.44 -9.32 2.10
N LYS A 59 14.56 -9.05 2.76
CA LYS A 59 15.81 -9.77 2.53
C LYS A 59 15.69 -11.24 2.96
N LYS A 60 15.12 -11.51 4.13
CA LYS A 60 14.98 -12.87 4.65
C LYS A 60 13.99 -13.69 3.81
N LEU A 61 12.85 -13.09 3.46
CA LEU A 61 11.88 -13.70 2.56
C LEU A 61 12.53 -14.03 1.20
N LEU A 62 13.39 -13.16 0.67
CA LEU A 62 14.16 -13.46 -0.54
C LEU A 62 15.15 -14.61 -0.33
N ASP A 63 16.01 -14.53 0.68
CA ASP A 63 17.10 -15.50 0.88
C ASP A 63 16.60 -16.90 1.23
N GLU A 64 15.47 -16.99 1.94
CA GLU A 64 14.85 -18.24 2.38
C GLU A 64 13.93 -18.87 1.34
N ASP A 65 13.54 -18.14 0.29
CA ASP A 65 12.66 -18.67 -0.76
C ASP A 65 13.42 -19.56 -1.76
N LYS A 66 13.88 -20.73 -1.32
CA LYS A 66 14.66 -21.66 -2.14
C LYS A 66 14.42 -23.12 -1.76
N GLY A 67 14.64 -24.01 -2.72
CA GLY A 67 14.53 -25.46 -2.52
C GLY A 67 13.11 -25.90 -2.14
N THR A 68 13.00 -26.81 -1.17
CA THR A 68 11.72 -27.37 -0.73
C THR A 68 10.93 -26.50 0.25
N ASN A 69 11.56 -25.47 0.83
CA ASN A 69 10.96 -24.57 1.83
C ASN A 69 10.56 -23.20 1.24
N LYS A 70 10.23 -23.17 -0.04
CA LYS A 70 9.87 -21.95 -0.76
C LYS A 70 8.66 -21.24 -0.13
N ASN A 71 8.78 -19.95 0.13
CA ASN A 71 7.71 -19.08 0.60
C ASN A 71 6.99 -18.35 -0.55
N GLY A 72 7.50 -18.46 -1.78
CA GLY A 72 6.93 -17.91 -3.00
C GLY A 72 7.21 -16.42 -3.22
N TYR A 73 7.95 -15.75 -2.34
CA TYR A 73 8.19 -14.33 -2.47
C TYR A 73 9.04 -13.96 -3.70
N ARG A 74 10.05 -14.76 -4.07
CA ARG A 74 10.84 -14.52 -5.28
C ARG A 74 9.95 -14.52 -6.50
N ASP A 75 9.01 -15.46 -6.61
CA ASP A 75 8.09 -15.53 -7.73
C ASP A 75 7.14 -14.33 -7.78
N LEU A 76 6.59 -13.93 -6.62
CA LEU A 76 5.76 -12.73 -6.50
C LEU A 76 6.53 -11.47 -6.89
N LEU A 77 7.74 -11.30 -6.34
CA LEU A 77 8.55 -10.12 -6.60
C LEU A 77 9.05 -10.09 -8.04
N LYS A 78 9.46 -11.24 -8.60
CA LYS A 78 9.81 -11.40 -10.02
C LYS A 78 8.66 -10.99 -10.93
N GLY A 79 7.43 -11.42 -10.60
CA GLY A 79 6.23 -11.11 -11.38
C GLY A 79 5.90 -9.63 -11.45
N VAL A 80 6.25 -8.86 -10.42
CA VAL A 80 5.95 -7.42 -10.35
C VAL A 80 7.18 -6.53 -10.53
N TRP A 81 8.38 -7.10 -10.62
CA TRP A 81 9.65 -6.37 -10.62
C TRP A 81 9.70 -5.29 -11.70
N ASN A 82 9.26 -5.60 -12.92
CA ASN A 82 9.27 -4.64 -14.03
C ASN A 82 8.27 -3.50 -13.85
N SER A 83 7.19 -3.71 -13.09
CA SER A 83 6.22 -2.68 -12.74
C SER A 83 6.65 -1.81 -11.55
N MET A 84 7.75 -2.17 -10.87
CA MET A 84 8.36 -1.33 -9.84
C MET A 84 9.25 -0.28 -10.49
N ASP A 85 8.69 0.87 -10.87
CA ASP A 85 9.44 2.00 -11.39
C ASP A 85 10.38 2.59 -10.32
N ASP A 86 11.46 3.22 -10.76
CA ASP A 86 12.43 3.90 -9.90
C ASP A 86 12.11 5.39 -9.68
N SER A 87 10.91 5.85 -10.06
CA SER A 87 10.54 7.26 -9.92
C SER A 87 10.51 7.67 -8.45
N GLY A 88 11.29 8.71 -8.14
CA GLY A 88 11.43 9.20 -6.76
C GLY A 88 12.41 8.40 -5.90
N ILE A 89 13.07 7.36 -6.43
CA ILE A 89 14.13 6.61 -5.76
C ILE A 89 15.47 7.01 -6.37
N THR A 90 16.21 7.87 -5.69
CA THR A 90 17.58 8.23 -6.10
C THR A 90 18.60 7.20 -5.64
N THR A 91 18.38 6.62 -4.46
CA THR A 91 19.19 5.54 -3.89
C THR A 91 18.30 4.65 -3.01
N PRO A 92 18.49 3.31 -3.07
CA PRO A 92 19.38 2.56 -3.96
C PRO A 92 18.81 2.46 -5.39
N THR A 93 19.68 2.33 -6.38
CA THR A 93 19.29 2.13 -7.78
C THR A 93 18.63 0.76 -7.96
N LYS A 94 17.59 0.69 -8.80
CA LYS A 94 16.98 -0.58 -9.19
C LYS A 94 18.03 -1.51 -9.80
N PRO A 95 18.27 -2.71 -9.24
CA PRO A 95 19.17 -3.68 -9.84
C PRO A 95 18.71 -4.05 -11.24
N LYS A 96 19.57 -3.82 -12.22
CA LYS A 96 19.40 -4.24 -13.62
C LYS A 96 20.30 -5.42 -13.93
N ILE A 97 19.90 -6.16 -14.95
CA ILE A 97 20.66 -7.23 -15.60
C ILE A 97 20.91 -6.82 -17.04
N THR A 98 21.94 -7.40 -17.65
CA THR A 98 22.36 -7.09 -19.03
C THR A 98 21.25 -7.34 -20.06
N ASN A 99 20.30 -8.22 -19.75
CA ASN A 99 19.06 -8.39 -20.50
C ASN A 99 17.87 -8.14 -19.56
N ASP A 100 17.22 -6.99 -19.68
CA ASP A 100 16.08 -6.58 -18.84
C ASP A 100 14.91 -7.59 -18.82
N ASN A 101 14.88 -8.53 -19.77
CA ASN A 101 13.85 -9.57 -19.88
C ASN A 101 14.18 -10.90 -19.15
N ASP A 102 15.41 -11.13 -18.69
CA ASP A 102 15.77 -12.39 -18.01
C ASP A 102 15.85 -12.25 -16.49
N LEU A 103 14.72 -11.91 -15.87
CA LEU A 103 14.62 -11.79 -14.41
C LEU A 103 15.01 -13.07 -13.65
N SER A 104 15.18 -14.21 -14.33
CA SER A 104 15.67 -15.45 -13.72
C SER A 104 17.10 -15.33 -13.21
N GLN A 105 17.90 -14.40 -13.75
CA GLN A 105 19.23 -14.08 -13.24
C GLN A 105 19.17 -13.28 -11.92
N LEU A 106 18.17 -12.43 -11.75
CA LEU A 106 17.94 -11.67 -10.50
C LEU A 106 17.24 -12.52 -9.43
N PHE A 107 16.35 -13.42 -9.87
CA PHE A 107 15.54 -14.28 -9.03
C PHE A 107 15.72 -15.76 -9.42
N PRO A 108 16.90 -16.35 -9.21
CA PRO A 108 17.09 -17.79 -9.35
C PRO A 108 16.20 -18.55 -8.36
N THR A 109 15.65 -19.68 -8.78
CA THR A 109 14.75 -20.51 -7.96
C THR A 109 15.49 -21.52 -7.09
N THR A 110 16.68 -21.95 -7.51
CA THR A 110 17.46 -23.01 -6.86
C THR A 110 18.63 -22.51 -6.03
N ASP A 111 19.15 -21.33 -6.34
CA ASP A 111 20.43 -20.85 -5.82
C ASP A 111 20.29 -19.63 -4.92
N THR A 112 21.41 -19.23 -4.33
CA THR A 112 21.50 -17.98 -3.57
C THR A 112 21.43 -16.80 -4.53
N ILE A 113 20.69 -15.76 -4.16
CA ILE A 113 20.60 -14.54 -4.97
C ILE A 113 21.84 -13.68 -4.68
N SER A 114 22.73 -13.54 -5.66
CA SER A 114 23.97 -12.77 -5.54
C SER A 114 23.73 -11.29 -5.19
N LYS A 115 22.59 -10.74 -5.63
CA LYS A 115 22.19 -9.34 -5.41
C LYS A 115 21.09 -9.19 -4.34
N SER A 116 20.94 -10.14 -3.42
CA SER A 116 19.76 -10.15 -2.53
C SER A 116 19.66 -8.89 -1.66
N SER A 117 20.80 -8.38 -1.20
CA SER A 117 20.87 -7.12 -0.46
C SER A 117 20.44 -5.90 -1.29
N GLU A 118 20.87 -5.82 -2.56
CA GLU A 118 20.51 -4.70 -3.45
C GLU A 118 19.02 -4.73 -3.80
N ILE A 119 18.50 -5.93 -4.11
CA ILE A 119 17.08 -6.15 -4.39
C ILE A 119 16.26 -5.78 -3.16
N ALA A 120 16.65 -6.26 -1.98
CA ALA A 120 15.94 -5.97 -0.75
C ALA A 120 15.94 -4.47 -0.43
N ALA A 121 17.08 -3.79 -0.58
CA ALA A 121 17.18 -2.36 -0.34
C ALA A 121 16.30 -1.56 -1.31
N PHE A 122 16.32 -1.89 -2.60
CA PHE A 122 15.45 -1.25 -3.60
C PHE A 122 13.98 -1.49 -3.31
N THR A 123 13.58 -2.73 -3.05
CA THR A 123 12.20 -3.06 -2.72
C THR A 123 11.72 -2.31 -1.48
N LYS A 124 12.54 -2.21 -0.42
CA LYS A 124 12.22 -1.42 0.78
C LYS A 124 12.00 0.06 0.46
N ALA A 125 12.92 0.67 -0.29
CA ALA A 125 12.78 2.07 -0.71
C ALA A 125 11.52 2.31 -1.56
N TRP A 126 11.23 1.39 -2.48
CA TRP A 126 10.02 1.43 -3.30
C TRP A 126 8.76 1.32 -2.43
N CYS A 127 8.74 0.38 -1.48
CA CYS A 127 7.63 0.23 -0.54
C CYS A 127 7.41 1.47 0.30
N GLU A 128 8.45 2.17 0.73
CA GLU A 128 8.35 3.39 1.54
C GLU A 128 7.70 4.55 0.79
N ILE A 129 7.99 4.68 -0.51
CA ILE A 129 7.39 5.73 -1.35
C ILE A 129 5.93 5.39 -1.63
N LYS A 130 5.68 4.16 -2.09
CA LYS A 130 4.35 3.78 -2.61
C LYS A 130 3.31 3.59 -1.51
N LYS A 131 3.70 3.28 -0.27
CA LYS A 131 2.77 3.21 0.86
C LYS A 131 2.04 4.54 1.09
N LEU A 132 2.69 5.66 0.77
CA LEU A 132 2.19 7.02 0.92
C LEU A 132 1.48 7.56 -0.33
N LYS A 133 1.23 6.71 -1.34
CA LYS A 133 0.50 7.13 -2.54
C LYS A 133 -0.87 7.71 -2.19
N LYS A 134 -1.08 8.96 -2.60
CA LYS A 134 -2.34 9.70 -2.43
C LYS A 134 -2.96 9.96 -3.79
N LEU A 135 -4.29 10.10 -3.81
CA LEU A 135 -4.99 10.66 -4.96
C LEU A 135 -4.78 12.18 -5.02
N ALA A 136 -5.23 12.78 -6.12
CA ALA A 136 -5.31 14.24 -6.26
C ALA A 136 -6.14 14.88 -5.12
N GLU A 137 -5.93 16.18 -4.93
CA GLU A 137 -6.39 16.99 -3.81
C GLU A 137 -7.91 17.26 -3.85
N ASP A 138 -8.70 16.20 -3.76
CA ASP A 138 -10.18 16.17 -3.78
C ASP A 138 -10.75 14.75 -3.76
N LYS A 139 -9.92 13.74 -4.08
CA LYS A 139 -10.32 12.34 -4.16
C LYS A 139 -9.93 11.58 -2.90
N THR A 140 -10.84 10.72 -2.44
CA THR A 140 -10.58 9.79 -1.35
C THR A 140 -10.43 8.38 -1.89
N TRP A 141 -9.47 7.63 -1.34
CA TRP A 141 -9.39 6.22 -1.63
C TRP A 141 -10.58 5.51 -1.01
N THR A 142 -11.25 4.71 -1.82
CA THR A 142 -12.21 3.69 -1.42
C THR A 142 -11.60 2.31 -1.70
N GLU A 143 -12.17 1.26 -1.12
CA GLU A 143 -11.68 -0.10 -1.39
C GLU A 143 -11.68 -0.42 -2.89
N LYS A 144 -12.75 -0.02 -3.59
CA LYS A 144 -12.87 -0.20 -5.04
C LYS A 144 -11.74 0.51 -5.78
N THR A 145 -11.54 1.79 -5.51
CA THR A 145 -10.53 2.59 -6.21
C THR A 145 -9.11 2.10 -5.91
N ILE A 146 -8.81 1.68 -4.67
CA ILE A 146 -7.52 1.06 -4.34
C ILE A 146 -7.31 -0.21 -5.15
N LYS A 147 -8.30 -1.11 -5.18
CA LYS A 147 -8.17 -2.40 -5.89
C LYS A 147 -8.06 -2.24 -7.41
N GLU A 148 -8.63 -1.17 -7.96
CA GLU A 148 -8.53 -0.82 -9.38
C GLU A 148 -7.21 -0.10 -9.73
N ASP A 149 -6.47 0.41 -8.75
CA ASP A 149 -5.20 1.07 -8.99
C ASP A 149 -4.11 0.07 -9.42
N SER A 150 -3.44 0.37 -10.53
CA SER A 150 -2.43 -0.52 -11.11
C SER A 150 -1.22 -0.74 -10.21
N GLU A 151 -0.89 0.21 -9.33
CA GLU A 151 0.24 0.10 -8.41
C GLU A 151 -0.13 -0.63 -7.12
N TRP A 152 -1.43 -0.73 -6.78
CA TRP A 152 -1.86 -1.46 -5.59
C TRP A 152 -1.50 -2.94 -5.67
N GLY A 153 -1.69 -3.59 -6.82
CA GLY A 153 -1.33 -5.00 -7.01
C GLY A 153 0.17 -5.24 -6.85
N VAL A 154 0.99 -4.32 -7.37
CA VAL A 154 2.46 -4.33 -7.23
C VAL A 154 2.84 -4.14 -5.77
N PHE A 155 2.25 -3.14 -5.09
CA PHE A 155 2.49 -2.84 -3.69
C PHE A 155 2.08 -3.98 -2.76
N LYS A 156 0.90 -4.57 -2.97
CA LYS A 156 0.44 -5.72 -2.19
C LYS A 156 1.42 -6.89 -2.32
N SER A 157 1.86 -7.21 -3.53
CA SER A 157 2.76 -8.34 -3.78
C SER A 157 4.17 -8.11 -3.22
N ALA A 158 4.72 -6.93 -3.44
CA ALA A 158 6.09 -6.60 -3.06
C ALA A 158 6.23 -6.27 -1.56
N CYS A 159 5.24 -5.61 -0.96
CA CYS A 159 5.38 -4.92 0.32
C CYS A 159 4.48 -5.41 1.44
N LEU A 160 3.51 -6.28 1.15
CA LEU A 160 2.53 -6.77 2.13
C LEU A 160 2.57 -8.29 2.27
N ARG A 161 2.26 -8.76 3.48
CA ARG A 161 1.95 -10.17 3.77
C ARG A 161 0.62 -10.28 4.46
N GLU A 162 -0.05 -11.40 4.24
CA GLU A 162 -1.23 -11.73 5.03
C GLU A 162 -0.78 -12.14 6.42
N LYS A 163 -1.49 -11.67 7.45
CA LYS A 163 -1.27 -12.13 8.81
C LYS A 163 -1.60 -13.61 8.84
N GLN A 164 -0.59 -14.46 9.02
CA GLN A 164 -0.83 -15.89 9.22
C GLN A 164 -1.75 -16.04 10.43
N ALA A 165 -2.88 -16.71 10.22
CA ALA A 165 -3.88 -17.01 11.26
C ALA A 165 -3.36 -18.08 12.22
#